data_AF-A0A923DGM7-F1
#
_entry.id   AF-A0A923DGM7-F1
#
_cell.length_a   1.000
_cell.length_b   1.000
_cell.length_c   1.000
_cell.angle_alpha   90.00
_cell.angle_beta   90.00
_cell.angle_gamma   90.00
#
_symmetry.space_group_name_H-M   'P 1'
#
loop_
_entity.id
_entity.type
_entity.pdbx_description
1 polymer ?
#
loop_
_entity_poly.entity_id
_entity_poly.type
_entity_poly.pdbx_seq_one_letter_code
_entity_poly.pdbx_strand_id
1 'polypeptide(L)'
;MSWKVIVFLILAALLVIFTVQNQILLDIRFFHWEITDVPVAYVLLFGLIFGFLLAMMMQLPTIIKLRRELRGVVRELEKSEEIKADKDEVVDSEGVSMGSDYKGGFFNEES
;
A
#
# COMPACT_ATOMS: atom_id res chain seq x y z
N MET A 1 -3.52 -23.47 -6.87
CA MET A 1 -2.78 -22.83 -7.99
C MET A 1 -3.23 -23.33 -9.37
N SER A 2 -3.67 -24.58 -9.52
CA SER A 2 -3.99 -25.19 -10.83
C SER A 2 -5.23 -24.65 -11.55
N TRP A 3 -6.28 -24.22 -10.82
CA TRP A 3 -7.53 -23.77 -11.43
C TRP A 3 -7.36 -22.49 -12.27
N LYS A 4 -6.47 -21.58 -11.84
CA LYS A 4 -6.16 -20.34 -12.57
C LYS A 4 -5.54 -20.63 -13.93
N VAL A 5 -4.68 -21.64 -14.00
CA VAL A 5 -4.03 -22.07 -15.25
C VAL A 5 -5.06 -22.66 -16.20
N ILE A 6 -5.97 -23.51 -15.69
CA ILE A 6 -7.08 -24.07 -16.48
C ILE A 6 -7.96 -22.94 -17.05
N VAL A 7 -8.36 -21.98 -16.21
CA VAL A 7 -9.21 -20.85 -16.64
C VAL A 7 -8.49 -20.00 -17.69
N PHE A 8 -7.19 -19.73 -17.48
CA PHE A 8 -6.39 -18.98 -18.44
C PHE A 8 -6.28 -19.70 -19.80
N LEU A 9 -6.11 -21.02 -19.79
CA LEU A 9 -5.99 -21.83 -21.00
C LEU A 9 -7.32 -21.87 -21.78
N ILE A 10 -8.44 -22.01 -21.06
CA ILE A 10 -9.79 -21.91 -21.65
C ILE A 10 -10.00 -20.52 -22.26
N LEU A 11 -9.63 -19.46 -21.54
CA LEU A 11 -9.78 -18.09 -22.02
C LEU A 11 -8.92 -17.83 -23.27
N ALA A 12 -7.68 -18.32 -23.28
CA ALA A 12 -6.78 -18.21 -24.42
C ALA A 12 -7.33 -18.98 -25.64
N ALA A 13 -7.83 -20.20 -25.45
CA ALA A 13 -8.44 -20.99 -26.52
C ALA A 13 -9.69 -20.29 -27.10
N LEU A 14 -10.56 -19.75 -26.23
CA LEU A 14 -11.71 -18.95 -26.64
C LEU A 14 -11.29 -17.71 -27.45
N LEU A 15 -10.21 -17.04 -27.05
CA LEU A 15 -9.71 -15.87 -27.76
C LEU A 15 -9.19 -16.23 -29.15
N VAL A 16 -8.46 -17.34 -29.28
CA VAL A 16 -8.01 -17.86 -30.59
C VAL A 16 -9.22 -18.21 -31.46
N ILE A 17 -10.20 -18.94 -30.92
CA ILE A 17 -11.42 -19.30 -31.64
C ILE A 17 -12.17 -18.04 -32.08
N PHE A 18 -12.31 -17.05 -31.20
CA PHE A 18 -12.90 -15.76 -31.51
C PHE A 18 -12.15 -15.07 -32.65
N THR A 19 -10.81 -15.05 -32.65
CA THR A 19 -10.04 -14.42 -33.75
C THR A 19 -10.18 -15.14 -35.09
N VAL A 20 -10.25 -16.48 -35.08
CA VAL A 20 -10.30 -17.29 -36.31
C VAL A 20 -11.70 -17.34 -36.89
N GLN A 21 -12.74 -17.47 -36.05
CA GLN A 21 -14.13 -17.57 -36.50
C GLN A 21 -14.76 -16.19 -36.75
N ASN A 22 -14.29 -15.15 -36.06
CA ASN A 22 -14.83 -13.80 -36.18
C ASN A 22 -13.91 -12.93 -37.04
N GLN A 23 -13.89 -13.23 -38.35
CA GLN A 23 -13.17 -12.45 -39.37
C GLN A 23 -13.95 -11.20 -39.80
N ILE A 24 -14.77 -10.64 -38.90
CA ILE A 24 -15.42 -9.36 -39.16
C ILE A 24 -14.30 -8.32 -39.25
N LEU A 25 -14.14 -7.76 -40.45
CA LEU A 25 -13.23 -6.69 -40.74
C LEU A 25 -13.98 -5.37 -40.52
N LEU A 26 -13.33 -4.45 -39.82
CA LEU A 26 -13.86 -3.11 -39.55
C LEU A 26 -13.01 -2.08 -40.27
N ASP A 27 -13.70 -1.13 -40.89
CA ASP A 27 -13.09 0.10 -41.37
C ASP A 27 -13.20 1.17 -40.29
N ILE A 28 -12.05 1.53 -39.73
CA ILE A 28 -11.95 2.51 -38.65
C ILE A 28 -11.59 3.85 -39.28
N ARG A 29 -12.52 4.79 -39.24
CA ARG A 29 -12.28 6.18 -39.64
C ARG A 29 -12.20 7.05 -38.40
N PHE A 30 -11.00 7.56 -38.12
CA PHE A 30 -10.74 8.45 -37.00
C PHE A 30 -10.26 9.80 -37.52
N PHE A 31 -11.18 10.78 -37.53
CA PHE A 31 -10.93 12.11 -38.07
C PHE A 31 -10.48 12.08 -39.54
N HIS A 32 -9.18 12.23 -39.84
CA HIS A 32 -8.62 12.12 -41.20
C HIS A 32 -7.86 10.80 -41.45
N TRP A 33 -7.82 9.90 -40.47
CA TRP A 33 -7.18 8.59 -40.61
C TRP A 33 -8.23 7.54 -40.95
N GLU A 34 -7.94 6.75 -41.97
CA GLU A 34 -8.76 5.62 -42.39
C GLU A 34 -7.87 4.38 -42.35
N ILE A 35 -8.26 3.43 -41.52
CA ILE A 35 -7.62 2.13 -41.42
C ILE A 35 -8.67 1.11 -41.81
N THR A 36 -8.49 0.51 -42.98
CA THR A 36 -9.40 -0.52 -43.50
C THR A 36 -8.94 -1.91 -43.09
N ASP A 37 -9.85 -2.87 -43.18
CA ASP A 37 -9.57 -4.29 -42.99
C ASP A 37 -8.96 -4.63 -41.61
N VAL A 38 -9.40 -3.95 -40.55
CA VAL A 38 -8.92 -4.25 -39.18
C VAL A 38 -9.80 -5.32 -38.55
N PRO A 39 -9.25 -6.48 -38.14
CA PRO A 39 -9.99 -7.45 -37.33
C PRO A 39 -10.51 -6.84 -36.03
N VAL A 40 -11.79 -7.07 -35.73
CA VAL A 40 -12.45 -6.63 -34.48
C VAL A 40 -11.64 -7.00 -33.24
N ALA A 41 -11.01 -8.18 -33.25
CA ALA A 41 -10.22 -8.68 -32.14
C ALA A 41 -9.05 -7.75 -31.77
N TYR A 42 -8.40 -7.12 -32.74
CA TYR A 42 -7.32 -6.17 -32.46
C TYR A 42 -7.86 -4.92 -31.78
N VAL A 43 -8.99 -4.38 -32.26
CA VAL A 43 -9.63 -3.20 -31.67
C VAL A 43 -10.01 -3.47 -30.21
N LEU A 44 -10.60 -4.63 -29.92
CA LEU A 44 -10.95 -5.03 -28.56
C LEU A 44 -9.72 -5.23 -27.68
N LEU A 45 -8.66 -5.86 -28.19
CA LEU A 45 -7.44 -6.07 -27.42
C LEU A 45 -6.75 -4.75 -27.09
N PHE A 46 -6.60 -3.86 -28.08
CA PHE A 46 -6.05 -2.52 -27.85
C PHE A 46 -6.92 -1.70 -26.91
N GLY A 47 -8.24 -1.73 -27.08
CA GLY A 47 -9.18 -1.06 -26.18
C GLY A 47 -9.08 -1.56 -24.74
N LEU A 48 -8.96 -2.87 -24.54
CA LEU A 48 -8.76 -3.48 -23.22
C LEU A 48 -7.43 -3.02 -22.59
N ILE A 49 -6.34 -3.06 -23.36
CA ILE A 49 -5.01 -2.64 -22.89
C ILE A 49 -5.03 -1.15 -22.54
N PHE A 50 -5.60 -0.31 -23.40
CA PHE A 50 -5.73 1.13 -23.13
C PHE A 50 -6.60 1.40 -21.91
N GLY A 51 -7.75 0.74 -21.79
CA GLY A 51 -8.64 0.88 -20.63
C GLY A 51 -7.95 0.45 -19.34
N PHE A 52 -7.22 -0.66 -19.36
CA PHE A 52 -6.41 -1.12 -18.23
C PHE A 52 -5.31 -0.11 -17.88
N LEU A 53 -4.59 0.42 -18.87
CA LEU A 53 -3.53 1.40 -18.65
C LEU A 53 -4.07 2.70 -18.05
N LEU A 54 -5.21 3.19 -18.55
CA LEU A 54 -5.90 4.35 -18.00
C LEU A 54 -6.38 4.10 -16.56
N ALA A 55 -6.97 2.94 -16.29
CA ALA A 55 -7.40 2.55 -14.95
C ALA A 55 -6.20 2.52 -13.99
N MET A 56 -5.08 1.93 -14.42
CA MET A 56 -3.84 1.90 -13.64
C MET A 56 -3.33 3.32 -13.36
N MET A 57 -3.31 4.18 -14.38
CA MET A 57 -2.88 5.57 -14.28
C MET A 57 -3.75 6.38 -13.30
N MET A 58 -5.04 6.12 -13.25
CA MET A 58 -5.95 6.71 -12.25
C MET A 58 -5.75 6.12 -10.84
N GLN A 59 -5.34 4.86 -10.72
CA GLN A 59 -5.13 4.20 -9.42
C GLN A 59 -3.81 4.58 -8.75
N LEU A 60 -2.78 4.87 -9.54
CA LEU A 60 -1.46 5.33 -9.09
C LEU A 60 -1.48 6.46 -8.04
N PRO A 61 -2.17 7.60 -8.24
CA PRO A 61 -2.21 8.67 -7.24
C PRO A 61 -2.86 8.24 -5.92
N THR A 62 -3.88 7.38 -5.97
CA THR A 62 -4.56 6.85 -4.78
C THR A 62 -3.61 5.98 -3.95
N ILE A 63 -2.84 5.11 -4.62
CA ILE A 63 -1.85 4.25 -3.96
C ILE A 63 -0.75 5.09 -3.31
N ILE A 64 -0.30 6.16 -3.97
CA ILE A 64 0.73 7.07 -3.44
C ILE A 64 0.22 7.79 -2.18
N LYS A 65 -1.00 8.32 -2.20
CA LYS A 65 -1.61 8.97 -1.02
C LYS A 65 -1.71 8.02 0.16
N LEU A 66 -2.24 6.83 -0.07
CA LEU A 66 -2.41 5.81 0.96
C LEU A 66 -1.08 5.36 1.57
N ARG A 67 -0.02 5.23 0.76
CA ARG A 67 1.34 4.92 1.25
C ARG A 67 1.93 6.05 2.11
N ARG A 68 1.60 7.31 1.83
CA ARG A 68 2.07 8.46 2.62
C ARG A 68 1.37 8.52 3.97
N GLU A 69 0.06 8.29 3.99
CA GLU A 69 -0.73 8.22 5.24
C GLU A 69 -0.24 7.07 6.12
N LEU A 70 -0.03 5.88 5.56
CA LEU A 70 0.54 4.74 6.30
C LEU A 70 1.90 5.07 6.94
N ARG A 71 2.79 5.78 6.24
CA ARG A 71 4.07 6.22 6.82
C ARG A 71 3.91 7.25 7.92
N GLY A 72 2.89 8.11 7.84
CA GLY A 72 2.55 9.06 8.90
C GLY A 72 2.11 8.36 10.17
N VAL A 73 1.15 7.43 10.04
CA VAL A 73 0.63 6.64 11.16
C VAL A 73 1.73 5.80 11.81
N VAL A 74 2.59 5.15 11.03
CA VAL A 74 3.72 4.37 11.58
C VAL A 74 4.68 5.25 12.40
N ARG A 75 4.99 6.47 11.92
CA ARG A 75 5.84 7.42 12.68
C ARG A 75 5.18 7.93 13.96
N GLU A 76 3.86 8.12 13.96
CA GLU A 76 3.13 8.53 15.16
C GLU A 76 3.09 7.41 16.21
N LEU A 77 2.98 6.15 15.77
CA LEU A 77 3.08 4.99 16.64
C LEU A 77 4.47 4.89 17.27
N GLU A 78 5.53 4.98 16.46
CA GLU A 78 6.93 4.90 16.91
C GLU A 78 7.26 6.01 17.92
N LYS A 79 6.80 7.23 17.66
CA LYS A 79 6.95 8.36 18.60
C LYS A 79 6.15 8.18 19.89
N SER A 80 4.98 7.54 19.82
CA SER A 80 4.16 7.27 21.02
C SER A 80 4.74 6.13 21.87
N GLU A 81 5.46 5.20 21.25
CA GLU A 81 6.19 4.11 21.92
C GLU A 81 7.45 4.65 22.63
N GLU A 82 8.21 5.55 21.99
CA GLU A 82 9.32 6.28 22.64
C GLU A 82 8.86 7.10 23.86
N ILE A 83 7.71 7.79 23.76
CA ILE A 83 7.16 8.57 24.89
C ILE A 83 6.71 7.68 26.06
N LYS A 84 6.36 6.41 25.81
CA LYS A 84 6.05 5.47 26.89
C LYS A 84 7.31 4.91 27.56
N ALA A 85 8.36 4.62 26.80
CA ALA A 85 9.63 4.16 27.35
C ALA A 85 10.28 5.21 28.28
N ASP A 86 10.16 6.51 27.96
CA ASP A 86 10.64 7.62 28.80
C ASP A 86 9.82 7.83 30.09
N LYS A 87 8.56 7.37 30.12
CA LYS A 87 7.68 7.48 31.30
C LYS A 87 7.83 6.34 32.30
N ASP A 88 8.50 5.26 31.92
CA ASP A 88 8.75 4.11 32.80
C ASP A 88 10.10 4.22 33.55
N GLU A 89 10.95 5.23 33.28
CA GLU A 89 12.25 5.42 33.95
C GLU A 89 12.25 6.37 35.17
N VAL A 90 11.15 7.05 35.50
CA VAL A 90 11.08 7.88 36.73
C VAL A 90 9.75 7.70 37.46
N VAL A 91 9.55 6.52 38.04
CA VAL A 91 8.86 6.41 39.32
C VAL A 91 9.94 6.12 40.37
N ASP A 92 10.79 7.12 40.60
CA ASP A 92 11.71 7.11 41.73
C ASP A 92 10.84 7.17 42.99
N SER A 93 10.98 6.14 43.83
CA SER A 93 10.33 6.05 45.13
C SER A 93 10.60 7.34 45.90
N GLU A 94 9.58 7.94 46.50
CA GLU A 94 9.71 9.10 47.38
C GLU A 94 10.65 8.79 48.57
N GLY A 95 11.95 8.94 48.35
CA GLY A 95 12.99 8.98 49.34
C GLY A 95 13.49 10.41 49.43
N VAL A 96 12.97 11.17 50.40
CA VAL A 96 13.44 12.53 50.67
C VAL A 96 14.92 12.48 50.99
N SER A 97 15.76 13.05 50.12
CA SER A 97 17.19 13.16 50.35
C SER A 97 17.46 14.22 51.43
N MET A 98 17.80 13.77 52.64
CA MET A 98 18.38 14.65 53.64
C MET A 98 19.77 15.06 53.17
N GLY A 99 19.98 16.37 53.01
CA GLY A 99 21.26 16.95 52.63
C GLY A 99 22.39 16.54 53.59
N SER A 100 23.62 16.63 53.10
CA SER A 100 24.88 16.22 53.76
C SER A 100 25.17 16.84 55.13
N ASP A 101 24.28 17.72 55.60
CA ASP A 101 24.41 18.47 56.85
C ASP A 101 23.66 17.80 58.01
N TYR A 102 23.03 16.64 57.78
CA TYR A 102 22.28 15.91 58.80
C TYR A 102 23.21 15.18 59.77
N LYS A 103 23.58 15.86 60.87
CA LYS A 103 24.16 15.20 62.04
C LYS A 103 23.03 14.63 62.89
N GLY A 104 22.68 13.37 62.62
CA GLY A 104 21.66 12.64 63.37
C GLY A 104 21.92 12.62 64.88
N GLY A 105 20.85 12.70 65.66
CA GLY A 105 20.90 12.61 67.11
C GLY A 105 19.52 12.38 67.71
N PHE A 106 19.12 11.12 67.86
CA PHE A 106 18.03 10.73 68.76
C PHE A 106 18.42 9.59 69.71
N PHE A 107 19.57 8.93 69.48
CA PHE A 107 20.07 7.82 70.31
C PHE A 107 21.57 7.93 70.56
N ASN A 108 22.06 9.12 70.94
CA ASN A 108 23.42 9.26 71.46
C ASN A 108 23.38 9.78 72.90
N GLU A 109 22.55 9.13 73.71
CA GLU A 109 22.79 8.99 75.14
C GLU A 109 23.25 7.54 75.33
N GLU A 110 24.47 7.34 75.84
CA GLU A 110 24.64 6.66 77.14
C GLU A 110 26.11 6.57 77.57
N SER A 111 26.29 6.92 78.85
CA SER A 111 27.34 6.58 79.83
C SER A 111 28.78 7.01 79.60
#